data_AF-A0A923XW18-F1
#
_entry.id   AF-A0A923XW18-F1
#
_cell.length_a   1.000
_cell.length_b   1.000
_cell.length_c   1.000
_cell.angle_alpha   90.00
_cell.angle_beta   90.00
_cell.angle_gamma   90.00
#
_symmetry.space_group_name_H-M   'P 1'
#
loop_
_entity.id
_entity.type
_entity.pdbx_description
1 polymer ?
#
loop_
_entity_poly.entity_id
_entity_poly.type
_entity_poly.pdbx_seq_one_letter_code
_entity_poly.pdbx_strand_id
1 'polypeptide(L)'
;MSSFEPIPFSPDLSIRPEVVPFFDQPTNTISYIVKDPNSDACAVIDSVMDFDYAAGKIAYEGADQIIAHIQDNGWRLEWLIETHVHADHLSAA
;
A
#
# COMPACT_ATOMS: atom_id res chain seq x y z
N MET A 1 -11.92 13.02 28.68
CA MET A 1 -11.51 13.81 27.51
C MET A 1 -10.01 13.63 27.36
N SER A 2 -9.59 12.73 26.46
CA SER A 2 -8.16 12.49 26.21
C SER A 2 -7.60 13.72 25.49
N SER A 3 -6.58 14.33 26.10
CA SER A 3 -5.75 15.34 25.46
C SER A 3 -5.01 14.67 24.30
N PHE A 4 -5.29 15.08 23.07
CA PHE A 4 -4.45 14.71 21.94
C PHE A 4 -3.06 15.32 22.14
N GLU A 5 -2.05 14.47 22.31
CA GLU A 5 -0.68 14.92 22.18
C GLU A 5 -0.44 15.37 20.74
N PRO A 6 0.13 16.56 20.50
CA PRO A 6 0.53 16.95 19.17
C PRO A 6 1.56 15.96 18.64
N ILE A 7 1.54 15.72 17.32
CA ILE A 7 2.58 14.95 16.64
C ILE A 7 3.94 15.59 17.01
N PRO A 8 4.96 14.80 17.43
CA PRO A 8 6.20 15.33 18.03
C PRO A 8 7.13 16.05 17.03
N PHE A 9 6.62 16.40 15.85
CA PHE A 9 7.33 17.11 14.80
C PHE A 9 6.35 17.94 13.96
N SER A 10 6.87 18.96 13.27
CA SER A 10 6.14 19.69 12.23
C SER A 10 6.45 19.06 10.87
N PRO A 11 5.43 18.56 10.13
CA PRO A 11 5.65 18.03 8.79
C PRO A 11 6.17 19.12 7.84
N ASP A 12 7.21 18.82 7.08
CA ASP A 12 7.64 19.67 5.97
C ASP A 12 6.76 19.40 4.75
N LEU A 13 5.83 20.31 4.46
CA LEU A 13 4.87 20.18 3.36
C LEU A 13 5.50 20.47 1.98
N SER A 14 6.77 20.89 1.93
CA SER A 14 7.50 21.04 0.66
C SER A 14 8.01 19.71 0.11
N ILE A 15 8.19 18.71 0.99
CA ILE A 15 8.58 17.35 0.62
C ILE A 15 7.38 16.62 0.05
N ARG A 16 7.54 16.04 -1.14
CA ARG A 16 6.48 15.30 -1.83
C ARG A 16 6.86 13.84 -1.98
N PRO A 17 6.11 12.90 -1.38
CA PRO A 17 6.33 11.49 -1.66
C PRO A 17 5.99 11.16 -3.11
N GLU A 18 6.67 10.15 -3.63
CA GLU A 18 6.27 9.52 -4.88
C GLU A 18 5.15 8.51 -4.56
N VAL A 19 3.99 8.67 -5.21
CA VAL A 19 2.79 7.88 -4.94
C VAL A 19 2.37 7.16 -6.22
N VAL A 20 2.40 5.83 -6.18
CA VAL A 20 2.12 4.98 -7.34
C VAL A 20 0.85 4.16 -7.06
N PRO A 21 -0.26 4.38 -7.80
CA PRO A 21 -1.50 3.65 -7.62
C PRO A 21 -1.53 2.34 -8.42
N PHE A 22 -2.15 1.31 -7.84
CA PHE A 22 -2.46 0.03 -8.47
C PHE A 22 -3.95 -0.24 -8.30
N PHE A 23 -4.71 -0.23 -9.40
CA PHE A 23 -6.16 -0.40 -9.36
C PHE A 23 -6.55 -1.86 -9.58
N ASP A 24 -7.27 -2.42 -8.61
CA ASP A 24 -7.94 -3.71 -8.75
C ASP A 24 -9.39 -3.51 -9.21
N GLN A 25 -9.68 -3.91 -10.45
CA GLN A 25 -11.02 -3.75 -11.03
C GLN A 25 -12.09 -4.65 -10.37
N PRO A 26 -11.81 -5.93 -10.03
CA PRO A 26 -12.76 -6.80 -9.32
C PRO A 26 -13.30 -6.22 -8.01
N THR A 27 -12.44 -5.69 -7.14
CA THR A 27 -12.85 -5.16 -5.82
C THR A 27 -13.08 -3.66 -5.83
N ASN A 28 -12.68 -2.96 -6.90
CA ASN A 28 -12.59 -1.50 -6.99
C ASN A 28 -11.66 -0.88 -5.93
N THR A 29 -10.69 -1.64 -5.44
CA THR A 29 -9.67 -1.16 -4.50
C THR A 29 -8.54 -0.49 -5.27
N ILE A 30 -7.94 0.53 -4.66
CA ILE A 30 -6.67 1.10 -5.13
C ILE A 30 -5.64 0.87 -4.03
N SER A 31 -4.65 0.03 -4.32
CA SER A 31 -3.45 -0.10 -3.52
C SER A 31 -2.45 1.00 -3.89
N TYR A 32 -1.60 1.41 -2.95
CA TYR A 32 -0.60 2.44 -3.20
C TYR A 32 0.78 1.99 -2.76
N ILE A 33 1.80 2.29 -3.57
CA ILE A 33 3.16 2.45 -3.07
C ILE A 33 3.36 3.93 -2.73
N VAL A 34 3.88 4.21 -1.54
CA VAL A 34 4.31 5.56 -1.12
C VAL A 34 5.81 5.51 -0.82
N LYS A 35 6.60 6.17 -1.65
CA LYS A 35 8.06 6.17 -1.57
C LYS A 35 8.60 7.48 -1.00
N ASP A 36 9.51 7.38 -0.03
CA ASP A 36 10.20 8.53 0.55
C ASP A 36 11.11 9.17 -0.51
N PRO A 37 10.92 10.45 -0.87
CA PRO A 37 11.69 11.07 -1.95
C PRO A 37 13.19 11.14 -1.63
N ASN A 38 13.58 11.10 -0.35
CA ASN A 38 14.96 11.30 0.09
C ASN A 38 15.72 10.00 0.38
N SER A 39 15.08 8.83 0.24
CA SER A 39 15.73 7.53 0.43
C SER A 39 15.23 6.48 -0.56
N ASP A 40 15.64 5.23 -0.38
CA ASP A 40 15.12 4.06 -1.08
C ASP A 40 13.88 3.47 -0.39
N ALA A 41 13.47 3.97 0.78
CA ALA A 41 12.38 3.40 1.55
C ALA A 41 10.99 3.65 0.92
N CYS A 42 10.12 2.66 1.02
CA CYS A 42 8.72 2.78 0.62
C CYS A 42 7.78 2.02 1.56
N ALA A 43 6.50 2.37 1.49
CA ALA A 43 5.39 1.67 2.13
C ALA A 43 4.39 1.21 1.07
N VAL A 44 3.74 0.07 1.31
CA VAL A 44 2.58 -0.39 0.55
C VAL A 44 1.34 -0.24 1.41
N ILE A 45 0.27 0.33 0.83
CA ILE A 45 -1.00 0.60 1.50
C ILE A 45 -2.11 -0.18 0.80
N ASP A 46 -2.92 -0.89 1.59
CA ASP A 46 -4.13 -1.61 1.17
C ASP A 46 -3.88 -2.55 -0.03
N SER A 47 -2.86 -3.41 0.09
CA SER A 47 -2.52 -4.39 -0.96
C SER A 47 -3.58 -5.49 -1.09
N VAL A 48 -3.98 -5.81 -2.32
CA VAL A 48 -5.03 -6.81 -2.61
C VAL A 48 -4.42 -8.17 -2.95
N MET A 49 -4.95 -9.23 -2.34
CA MET A 49 -4.82 -10.61 -2.80
C MET A 49 -6.06 -10.98 -3.62
N ASP A 50 -5.84 -11.37 -4.87
CA ASP A 50 -6.91 -11.69 -5.80
C ASP A 50 -7.67 -12.95 -5.32
N PHE A 51 -9.01 -12.89 -5.32
CA PHE A 51 -9.85 -14.01 -4.90
C PHE A 51 -11.03 -14.23 -5.86
N ASP A 52 -11.07 -15.42 -6.45
CA ASP A 52 -12.23 -15.90 -7.21
C ASP A 52 -13.24 -16.52 -6.23
N TYR A 53 -14.28 -15.74 -5.89
CA TYR A 53 -15.37 -16.17 -5.01
C TYR A 53 -16.14 -17.39 -5.52
N ALA A 54 -16.23 -17.59 -6.84
CA ALA A 54 -16.99 -18.71 -7.41
C ALA A 54 -16.19 -20.02 -7.33
N ALA A 55 -14.86 -19.94 -7.53
CA ALA A 55 -13.98 -21.11 -7.52
C ALA A 55 -13.27 -21.36 -6.18
N GLY A 56 -13.31 -20.41 -5.24
CA GLY A 56 -12.56 -20.46 -3.99
C GLY A 56 -11.05 -20.42 -4.20
N LYS A 57 -10.59 -19.78 -5.27
CA LYS A 57 -9.16 -19.72 -5.65
C LYS A 57 -8.58 -18.37 -5.29
N ILE A 58 -7.35 -18.38 -4.79
CA ILE A 58 -6.51 -17.19 -4.63
C ILE A 58 -5.58 -17.05 -5.83
N ALA A 59 -5.26 -15.82 -6.17
CA ALA A 59 -4.25 -15.45 -7.13
C ALA A 59 -3.47 -14.22 -6.62
N TYR A 60 -2.37 -13.86 -7.28
CA TYR A 60 -1.38 -12.91 -6.74
C TYR A 60 -0.94 -11.87 -7.76
N GLU A 61 -1.59 -11.79 -8.91
CA GLU A 61 -1.17 -10.94 -10.02
C GLU A 61 -1.08 -9.46 -9.61
N GLY A 62 -2.02 -8.97 -8.80
CA GLY A 62 -1.97 -7.60 -8.28
C GLY A 62 -0.78 -7.37 -7.34
N ALA A 63 -0.55 -8.28 -6.39
CA ALA A 63 0.57 -8.21 -5.46
C ALA A 63 1.94 -8.34 -6.16
N ASP A 64 2.04 -9.23 -7.15
CA ASP A 64 3.26 -9.43 -7.95
C ASP A 64 3.63 -8.17 -8.74
N GLN A 65 2.66 -7.40 -9.22
CA GLN A 65 2.91 -6.11 -9.88
C GLN A 65 3.52 -5.08 -8.93
N ILE A 66 3.02 -5.02 -7.69
CA ILE A 66 3.57 -4.14 -6.64
C ILE A 66 5.02 -4.56 -6.31
N ILE A 67 5.25 -5.87 -6.12
CA ILE A 67 6.59 -6.42 -5.84
C ILE A 67 7.57 -6.09 -6.98
N ALA A 68 7.16 -6.35 -8.23
CA ALA A 68 7.98 -6.06 -9.40
C ALA A 68 8.32 -4.57 -9.47
N HIS A 69 7.36 -3.68 -9.24
CA HIS A 69 7.60 -2.24 -9.25
C HIS A 69 8.63 -1.81 -8.20
N ILE A 70 8.56 -2.35 -6.98
CA ILE A 70 9.53 -2.06 -5.92
C ILE A 70 10.93 -2.56 -6.32
N GLN A 71 11.01 -3.80 -6.82
CA GLN A 71 12.27 -4.43 -7.20
C GLN A 71 12.94 -3.73 -8.40
N ASP A 72 12.17 -3.40 -9.44
CA ASP A 72 12.67 -2.75 -10.65
C ASP A 72 13.23 -1.35 -10.38
N ASN A 73 12.69 -0.66 -9.38
CA ASN A 73 13.19 0.65 -8.95
C ASN A 73 14.28 0.57 -7.86
N GLY A 74 14.64 -0.63 -7.39
CA GLY A 74 15.62 -0.81 -6.32
C GLY A 74 15.19 -0.20 -4.99
N TRP A 75 13.88 -0.12 -4.73
CA TRP A 75 13.33 0.41 -3.49
C TRP A 75 13.30 -0.66 -2.39
N ARG A 76 13.30 -0.21 -1.13
CA ARG A 76 13.24 -1.05 0.06
C ARG A 76 11.86 -0.90 0.71
N LEU A 77 11.11 -1.99 0.76
CA LEU A 77 9.84 -2.02 1.48
C LEU A 77 10.09 -2.04 2.99
N GLU A 78 9.61 -1.03 3.70
CA GLU A 78 9.74 -0.90 5.15
C GLU A 78 8.41 -1.11 5.87
N TRP A 79 7.28 -0.84 5.20
CA TRP A 79 5.95 -0.89 5.81
C TRP A 79 4.90 -1.50 4.89
N LEU A 80 4.10 -2.39 5.48
CA LEU A 80 2.81 -2.84 4.95
C LEU A 80 1.73 -2.23 5.86
N ILE A 81 0.85 -1.43 5.29
CA ILE A 81 -0.13 -0.64 6.04
C ILE A 81 -1.52 -0.97 5.53
N GLU A 82 -2.41 -1.34 6.46
CA GLU A 82 -3.83 -1.46 6.20
C GLU A 82 -4.54 -0.27 6.83
N THR A 83 -5.36 0.42 6.04
CA THR A 83 -6.14 1.56 6.53
C THR A 83 -7.21 1.11 7.52
N HIS A 84 -7.73 -0.11 7.35
CA HIS A 84 -8.72 -0.74 8.23
C HIS A 84 -8.79 -2.26 8.00
N VAL A 85 -9.69 -2.95 8.71
CA VAL A 85 -10.05 -4.33 8.38
C VAL A 85 -11.05 -4.31 7.23
N HIS A 86 -10.59 -4.67 6.04
CA HIS A 86 -11.37 -4.61 4.80
C HIS A 86 -12.46 -5.67 4.76
N ALA A 87 -13.58 -5.33 4.14
CA ALA A 87 -14.72 -6.24 3.93
C ALA A 87 -14.95 -6.58 2.46
N ASP A 88 -14.30 -5.83 1.56
CA ASP A 88 -14.44 -5.85 0.11
C ASP A 88 -13.32 -6.62 -0.61
N HIS A 89 -12.17 -6.83 0.04
CA HIS A 89 -11.05 -7.60 -0.50
C HIS A 89 -10.28 -8.33 0.60
N LEU A 90 -9.43 -9.28 0.19
CA LEU A 90 -8.45 -9.89 1.08
C LEU A 90 -7.14 -9.13 0.98
N SER A 91 -6.54 -8.79 2.12
CA SER A 91 -5.21 -8.17 2.15
C SER A 91 -4.13 -9.16 1.67
N ALA A 92 -3.13 -8.64 0.95
CA ALA A 92 -1.91 -9.36 0.56
C ALA A 92 -0.71 -9.09 1.50
N ALA A 93 -0.92 -8.48 2.66
CA ALA A 93 0.12 -8.16 3.64
C ALA A 93 0.63 -9.37 4.45
#